data_AF-A0A1S8KIZ4-F1
#
_entry.id   AF-A0A1S8KIZ4-F1
#
_cell.length_a   1.000
_cell.length_b   1.000
_cell.length_c   1.000
_cell.angle_alpha   90.00
_cell.angle_beta   90.00
_cell.angle_gamma   90.00
#
_symmetry.space_group_name_H-M   'P 1'
#
loop_
_entity.id
_entity.type
_entity.pdbx_description
1 polymer ?
#
loop_
_entity_poly.entity_id
_entity_poly.type
_entity_poly.pdbx_seq_one_letter_code
_entity_poly.pdbx_strand_id
1 'polypeptide(L)' 'MMNKSPAVILTCQFTLPNKKSFSTYIDYMTREKALEEKERRTPDEEQELQRIKNALEDFYIPEGETFSESKTDKEFSET' A
#
# COMPACT_ATOMS: atom_id res chain seq x y z
N MET A 1 -9.92 42.60 4.27
CA MET A 1 -10.27 41.25 4.76
C MET A 1 -9.59 40.26 3.82
N MET A 2 -8.78 39.32 4.33
CA MET A 2 -8.01 38.39 3.50
C MET A 2 -8.78 37.07 3.38
N ASN A 3 -9.30 36.79 2.19
CA ASN A 3 -10.11 35.63 1.89
C ASN A 3 -9.15 34.44 1.73
N LYS A 4 -8.87 33.71 2.82
CA LYS A 4 -8.05 32.49 2.74
C LYS A 4 -8.90 31.38 2.13
N SER A 5 -8.65 31.04 0.86
CA SER A 5 -9.25 29.88 0.22
C SER A 5 -8.83 28.61 0.98
N PRO A 6 -9.75 27.67 1.29
CA PRO A 6 -9.40 26.46 2.00
C PRO A 6 -8.41 25.63 1.19
N ALA A 7 -7.33 25.18 1.82
CA ALA A 7 -6.41 24.22 1.22
C ALA A 7 -7.09 22.86 1.20
N VAL A 8 -7.45 22.37 0.02
CA VAL A 8 -7.94 20.99 -0.14
C VAL A 8 -6.73 20.07 -0.04
N ILE A 9 -6.65 19.31 1.03
CA ILE A 9 -5.66 18.24 1.18
C ILE A 9 -6.36 16.95 0.78
N LEU A 10 -5.89 16.32 -0.29
CA LEU A 10 -6.38 15.03 -0.73
C LEU A 10 -5.83 13.95 0.23
N THR A 11 -6.55 13.65 1.31
CA THR A 11 -6.18 12.57 2.22
C THR A 11 -6.87 11.29 1.76
N CYS A 12 -6.17 10.44 1.00
CA CYS A 12 -6.65 9.10 0.72
C CYS A 12 -6.41 8.23 1.96
N GLN A 13 -7.48 7.76 2.60
CA GLN A 13 -7.37 6.79 3.68
C GLN A 13 -7.21 5.41 3.05
N PHE A 14 -6.04 4.79 3.22
CA PHE A 14 -5.76 3.45 2.74
C PHE A 14 -5.41 2.55 3.93
N THR A 15 -6.34 1.67 4.28
CA THR A 15 -6.18 0.67 5.34
C THR A 15 -5.95 -0.69 4.70
N LEU A 16 -4.76 -1.26 4.88
CA LEU A 16 -4.46 -2.62 4.43
C LEU A 16 -5.03 -3.64 5.42
N PRO A 17 -5.77 -4.67 4.97
CA PRO A 17 -6.44 -5.65 5.84
C PRO A 17 -5.50 -6.67 6.51
N ASN A 18 -4.20 -6.40 6.55
CA ASN A 18 -3.22 -7.19 7.27
C ASN A 18 -2.09 -6.24 7.65
N LYS A 19 -1.36 -6.52 8.73
CA LYS A 19 -0.25 -5.69 9.27
C LYS A 19 0.89 -5.36 8.27
N LYS A 20 0.75 -5.69 6.99
CA LYS A 20 1.62 -5.26 5.92
C LYS A 20 1.48 -3.74 5.75
N SER A 21 2.60 -3.03 5.81
CA SER A 21 2.60 -1.57 5.76
C SER A 21 2.32 -1.07 4.34
N PHE A 22 1.61 0.06 4.22
CA PHE A 22 1.40 0.73 2.93
C PHE A 22 2.73 1.06 2.25
N SER A 23 3.74 1.47 3.02
CA SER A 23 5.10 1.67 2.53
C SER A 23 5.65 0.42 1.81
N THR A 24 5.48 -0.77 2.39
CA THR A 24 5.94 -2.02 1.76
C THR A 24 5.27 -2.28 0.41
N TYR A 25 3.97 -1.99 0.30
CA TYR A 25 3.26 -2.10 -0.97
C TYR A 25 3.82 -1.14 -2.02
N ILE A 26 4.03 0.13 -1.65
CA ILE A 26 4.63 1.13 -2.55
C ILE A 26 6.06 0.72 -2.95
N ASP A 27 6.87 0.24 -2.00
CA ASP A 27 8.23 -0.23 -2.27
C ASP A 27 8.23 -1.36 -3.31
N TYR A 28 7.31 -2.32 -3.20
CA TYR A 28 7.16 -3.41 -4.16
C TYR A 28 6.71 -2.92 -5.53
N MET A 29 5.71 -2.04 -5.61
CA MET A 29 5.26 -1.46 -6.89
C MET A 29 6.39 -0.67 -7.58
N THR A 30 7.13 0.14 -6.83
CA THR A 30 8.26 0.91 -7.37
C THR A 30 9.38 -0.01 -7.85
N ARG A 31 9.68 -1.07 -7.10
CA ARG A 31 10.74 -2.01 -7.46
C ARG A 31 10.37 -2.89 -8.65
N GLU A 32 9.12 -3.36 -8.73
CA GLU A 32 8.59 -4.08 -9.88
C GLU A 32 8.79 -3.26 -11.16
N LYS A 33 8.32 -2.01 -11.16
CA LYS A 33 8.45 -1.12 -12.32
C LYS A 33 9.90 -0.90 -12.74
N ALA A 34 10.80 -0.68 -11.76
CA ALA A 34 12.22 -0.51 -12.05
C ALA A 34 12.87 -1.76 -12.67
N LEU A 35 12.43 -2.95 -12.26
CA LEU A 35 12.90 -4.23 -12.83
C LEU A 35 12.30 -4.50 -14.22
N GLU A 36 11.06 -4.09 -14.47
CA GLU A 36 10.39 -4.24 -15.76
C GLU A 36 10.97 -3.29 -16.83
N GLU A 37 11.33 -2.07 -16.47
CA GLU A 37 11.98 -1.09 -17.36
C GLU A 37 13.42 -1.49 -17.76
N LYS A 38 14.02 -2.45 -17.04
CA LYS A 38 15.38 -2.91 -17.33
C LYS A 38 15.40 -3.86 -18.53
N GLU A 39 16.09 -3.47 -19.60
CA GLU A 39 16.17 -4.22 -20.87
C GLU A 39 16.81 -5.62 -20.73
N ARG A 40 17.81 -5.77 -19.86
CA ARG A 40 18.44 -7.07 -19.55
C ARG A 40 18.50 -7.28 -18.06
N ARG A 41 17.71 -8.25 -17.59
CA ARG A 41 17.70 -8.72 -16.21
C ARG A 41 18.69 -9.87 -16.02
N THR A 42 19.36 -9.85 -14.89
CA THR A 42 20.11 -11.01 -14.39
C THR A 42 19.15 -12.08 -13.86
N PRO A 43 19.58 -13.35 -13.73
CA PRO A 43 18.76 -14.41 -13.16
C PRO A 43 18.23 -14.06 -11.75
N ASP A 44 19.04 -13.38 -10.94
CA ASP A 44 18.66 -12.96 -9.59
C ASP A 44 17.56 -11.90 -9.61
N GLU A 45 17.63 -10.96 -10.55
CA GLU A 45 16.61 -9.92 -10.76
C GLU A 45 15.29 -10.50 -11.28
N GLU A 46 15.34 -11.54 -12.11
CA GLU A 46 14.13 -12.24 -12.53
C GLU A 46 13.50 -12.97 -11.34
N GLN A 47 14.30 -13.64 -10.51
CA GLN A 47 13.81 -14.30 -9.30
C GLN A 47 13.27 -13.28 -8.28
N GLU A 48 13.86 -12.09 -8.18
CA GLU A 48 13.32 -10.99 -7.38
C GLU A 48 11.96 -10.54 -7.92
N LEU A 49 11.84 -10.30 -9.23
CA LEU A 49 10.59 -9.86 -9.85
C LEU A 49 9.45 -10.86 -9.60
N GLN A 50 9.72 -12.17 -9.77
CA GLN A 50 8.72 -13.21 -9.50
C GLN A 50 8.26 -13.19 -8.03
N ARG A 51 9.18 -12.98 -7.08
CA ARG A 51 8.84 -12.87 -5.65
C ARG A 51 7.99 -11.64 -5.36
N ILE A 52 8.31 -10.51 -5.99
CA ILE A 52 7.54 -9.26 -5.84
C ILE A 52 6.13 -9.43 -6.38
N LYS A 53 5.98 -10.03 -7.58
CA LYS A 53 4.66 -10.31 -8.17
C LYS A 53 3.79 -11.18 -7.29
N ASN A 54 4.34 -12.28 -6.78
CA ASN A 54 3.63 -13.14 -5.84
C ASN A 54 3.25 -12.41 -4.54
N ALA A 55 4.13 -11.56 -4.02
CA ALA A 55 3.83 -10.78 -2.82
C ALA A 55 2.69 -9.79 -3.07
N LEU A 56 2.65 -9.14 -4.24
CA LEU A 56 1.61 -8.18 -4.63
C LEU A 56 0.23 -8.83 -4.82
N GLU A 57 0.16 -10.10 -5.25
CA GLU A 57 -1.10 -10.85 -5.27
C GLU A 57 -1.72 -10.95 -3.86
N ASP A 58 -0.92 -11.16 -2.82
CA ASP A 58 -1.40 -11.15 -1.43
C ASP A 58 -1.85 -9.76 -0.94
N PHE A 59 -1.42 -8.68 -1.61
CA PHE A 59 -1.86 -7.32 -1.30
C PHE A 59 -3.16 -6.95 -2.03
N TYR A 60 -3.70 -7.82 -2.88
CA TYR A 60 -4.93 -7.54 -3.62
C TYR A 60 -6.09 -7.24 -2.65
N ILE A 61 -6.47 -5.97 -2.59
CA ILE A 61 -7.69 -5.53 -1.93
C ILE A 61 -8.78 -5.49 -3.01
N PRO A 62 -9.89 -6.23 -2.86
CA PRO A 62 -11.00 -6.14 -3.80
C PRO A 62 -11.48 -4.69 -3.91
N GLU A 63 -11.60 -4.20 -5.15
CA GLU A 63 -12.11 -2.85 -5.42
C GLU A 63 -13.47 -2.65 -4.75
N GLY A 64 -13.56 -1.70 -3.81
CA GLY A 64 -14.81 -1.32 -3.14
C GLY A 64 -14.93 -1.68 -1.66
N GLU A 65 -13.99 -2.43 -1.07
CA GLU A 65 -13.98 -2.64 0.38
C GLU A 65 -13.14 -1.57 1.11
N THR A 66 -13.78 -0.47 1.50
CA THR A 66 -13.23 0.39 2.55
C THR A 66 -13.34 -0.36 3.87
N PHE A 67 -12.22 -0.84 4.40
CA PHE A 67 -12.20 -1.48 5.72
C PHE A 67 -12.43 -0.40 6.78
N SER A 68 -13.70 -0.14 7.11
CA SER A 68 -14.02 0.75 8.23
C SER A 68 -13.56 0.08 9.52
N GLU A 69 -12.73 0.75 10.32
CA GLU A 69 -12.27 0.32 11.67
C GLU A 69 -13.42 0.17 12.71
N SER A 70 -14.68 0.01 12.29
CA SER A 70 -15.84 -0.01 13.19
C SER A 70 -16.18 -1.38 13.79
N LYS A 71 -15.27 -2.36 13.75
CA LYS A 71 -15.46 -3.68 14.38
C LYS A 71 -14.22 -4.13 15.15
N THR A 72 -13.79 -3.35 16.12
CA THR A 72 -13.07 -3.92 17.28
C THR A 72 -13.37 -3.10 18.53
N ASP A 73 -14.62 -3.16 19.00
CA ASP A 73 -14.95 -2.87 20.39
C ASP A 73 -14.28 -3.95 21.27
N LYS A 74 -13.03 -3.74 21.64
CA LYS A 74 -12.42 -4.35 22.82
C LYS A 74 -11.49 -3.34 23.48
N GLU A 75 -12.15 -2.45 24.21
CA GLU A 75 -11.81 -2.07 25.59
C GLU A 75 -10.30 -2.08 25.92
N PHE A 76 -9.62 -0.98 25.60
CA PHE A 76 -8.42 -0.61 26.34
C PHE A 76 -8.91 0.06 27.62
N SER A 77 -8.97 -0.72 28.71
CA SER A 77 -9.11 -0.15 30.05
C SER A 77 -7.78 0.51 30.42
N GLU A 78 -7.80 1.83 30.52
CA GLU A 78 -6.72 2.61 31.14
C GLU A 78 -6.56 2.13 32.59
N THR A 79 -5.31 1.83 32.97
CA THR A 79 -4.88 1.69 34.37
C THR A 79 -3.87 2.77 34.67
#